data_AF-A0A7J3P3A1-F1
#
_entry.id   AF-A0A7J3P3A1-F1
#
_cell.length_a   1.000
_cell.length_b   1.000
_cell.length_c   1.000
_cell.angle_alpha   90.00
_cell.angle_beta   90.00
_cell.angle_gamma   90.00
#
_symmetry.space_group_name_H-M   'P 1'
#
loop_
_entity.id
_entity.type
_entity.pdbx_description
1 polymer ?
#
loop_
_entity_poly.entity_id
_entity_poly.type
_entity_poly.pdbx_seq_one_letter_code
_entity_poly.pdbx_strand_id
1 'polypeptide(L)'
;MRRILISRADGSSMLVRRYLLEVMGFERIERNGREVLRKGSVEAVVTDGLHLHLSPEDIASVADELVVVASTHRSEQGVNALTVHATGNWTSEARYGGLPRALSSTMAGAIRTAFDALREEASTERELEGWWVGLEVTHHGPAPVGGPRHRFGEEIEARGDGVLGQDVPEVERTLGHQPDEGRSVV
;
A
#
# COMPACT_ATOMS: atom_id res chain seq x y z
N MET A 1 -13.72 -3.99 10.28
CA MET A 1 -13.31 -5.23 9.57
C MET A 1 -11.97 -4.98 8.88
N ARG A 2 -11.20 -6.02 8.57
CA ARG A 2 -9.89 -5.88 7.90
C ARG A 2 -10.04 -6.23 6.43
N ARG A 3 -9.51 -5.41 5.54
CA ARG A 3 -9.61 -5.63 4.10
C ARG A 3 -8.26 -5.79 3.43
N ILE A 4 -8.23 -6.64 2.42
CA ILE A 4 -7.12 -6.78 1.48
C ILE A 4 -7.62 -6.27 0.13
N LEU A 5 -6.90 -5.37 -0.50
CA LEU A 5 -7.19 -4.92 -1.85
C LEU A 5 -6.36 -5.72 -2.83
N ILE A 6 -7.04 -6.37 -3.78
CA ILE A 6 -6.45 -7.14 -4.86
C ILE A 6 -6.74 -6.44 -6.18
N SER A 7 -5.72 -6.27 -7.01
CA SER A 7 -5.84 -5.75 -8.37
C SER A 7 -5.63 -6.86 -9.40
N ARG A 8 -6.58 -7.04 -10.32
CA ARG A 8 -6.42 -8.00 -11.44
C ARG A 8 -5.32 -7.57 -12.42
N ALA A 9 -5.04 -6.28 -12.49
CA ALA A 9 -3.98 -5.72 -13.31
C ALA A 9 -2.57 -5.88 -12.70
N ASP A 10 -2.46 -6.37 -11.46
CA ASP A 10 -1.20 -6.56 -10.75
C ASP A 10 -0.91 -8.06 -10.52
N GLY A 11 0.26 -8.51 -10.99
CA GLY A 11 0.64 -9.92 -10.96
C GLY A 11 0.76 -10.48 -9.55
N SER A 12 1.38 -9.74 -8.64
CA SER A 12 1.60 -10.13 -7.25
C SER A 12 0.30 -10.18 -6.46
N SER A 13 -0.58 -9.18 -6.66
CA SER A 13 -1.97 -9.19 -6.21
C SER A 13 -2.68 -10.49 -6.61
N MET A 14 -2.55 -10.91 -7.86
CA MET A 14 -3.21 -12.13 -8.33
C MET A 14 -2.60 -13.41 -7.74
N LEU A 15 -1.30 -13.42 -7.41
CA LEU A 15 -0.68 -14.51 -6.64
C LEU A 15 -1.26 -14.57 -5.22
N VAL A 16 -1.35 -13.42 -4.53
CA VAL A 16 -1.97 -13.33 -3.20
C VAL A 16 -3.43 -13.79 -3.26
N ARG A 17 -4.21 -13.33 -4.24
CA ARG A 17 -5.60 -13.78 -4.46
C ARG A 17 -5.69 -15.30 -4.55
N ARG A 18 -4.82 -15.92 -5.37
CA ARG A 18 -4.79 -17.37 -5.55
C ARG A 18 -4.45 -18.08 -4.23
N TYR A 19 -3.43 -17.61 -3.52
CA TYR A 19 -3.01 -18.17 -2.24
C TYR A 19 -4.13 -18.08 -1.18
N LEU A 20 -4.82 -16.93 -1.10
CA LEU A 20 -5.95 -16.76 -0.19
C LEU A 20 -7.07 -17.77 -0.44
N LEU A 21 -7.41 -17.98 -1.72
CA LEU A 21 -8.49 -18.88 -2.12
C LEU A 21 -8.11 -20.36 -1.98
N GLU A 22 -6.96 -20.75 -2.53
CA GLU A 22 -6.58 -22.17 -2.70
C GLU A 22 -5.87 -22.75 -1.49
N VAL A 23 -5.14 -21.94 -0.73
CA VAL A 23 -4.31 -22.40 0.40
C VAL A 23 -4.91 -21.96 1.73
N MET A 24 -5.28 -20.69 1.85
CA MET A 24 -5.79 -20.14 3.10
C MET A 24 -7.27 -20.43 3.32
N GLY A 25 -7.97 -21.05 2.38
CA GLY A 25 -9.38 -21.44 2.51
C GLY A 25 -10.33 -20.26 2.65
N PHE A 26 -10.06 -19.16 1.95
CA PHE A 26 -11.05 -18.09 1.78
C PHE A 26 -12.17 -18.57 0.86
N GLU A 27 -13.40 -18.16 1.16
CA GLU A 27 -14.54 -18.43 0.31
C GLU A 27 -14.73 -17.31 -0.71
N ARG A 28 -15.00 -17.67 -1.97
CA ARG A 28 -15.33 -16.70 -3.02
C ARG A 28 -16.80 -16.34 -2.96
N ILE A 29 -17.09 -15.04 -2.88
CA ILE A 29 -18.41 -14.44 -2.86
C ILE A 29 -18.49 -13.37 -3.95
N GLU A 30 -19.67 -13.17 -4.53
CA GLU A 30 -19.95 -12.03 -5.39
C GLU A 30 -20.79 -11.01 -4.62
N ARG A 31 -20.35 -9.75 -4.58
CA ARG A 31 -21.03 -8.66 -3.87
C ARG A 31 -21.00 -7.40 -4.73
N ASN A 32 -22.17 -6.86 -5.06
CA ASN A 32 -22.32 -5.67 -5.90
C ASN A 32 -21.56 -5.77 -7.25
N GLY A 33 -21.61 -6.95 -7.89
CA GLY A 33 -20.90 -7.20 -9.15
C GLY A 33 -19.37 -7.28 -9.03
N ARG A 34 -18.84 -7.37 -7.81
CA ARG A 34 -17.40 -7.53 -7.54
C ARG A 34 -17.12 -8.86 -6.87
N GLU A 35 -15.96 -9.41 -7.18
CA GLU A 35 -15.44 -10.59 -6.49
C GLU A 35 -14.88 -10.19 -5.12
N VAL A 36 -15.32 -10.90 -4.08
CA VAL A 36 -14.85 -10.76 -2.71
C VAL A 36 -14.45 -12.14 -2.19
N LEU A 37 -13.23 -12.28 -1.68
CA LEU A 37 -12.82 -13.47 -0.94
C LEU A 37 -13.00 -13.21 0.55
N ARG A 38 -13.56 -14.14 1.31
CA ARG A 38 -13.82 -13.92 2.74
C ARG A 38 -13.36 -15.10 3.60
N LYS A 39 -12.76 -14.78 4.75
CA LYS A 39 -12.54 -15.72 5.85
C LYS A 39 -12.68 -15.01 7.19
N GLY A 40 -13.71 -15.38 7.96
CA GLY A 40 -14.01 -14.74 9.24
C GLY A 40 -14.26 -13.23 9.10
N SER A 41 -13.40 -12.43 9.75
CA SER A 41 -13.45 -10.95 9.77
C SER A 41 -12.55 -10.26 8.73
N VAL A 42 -11.93 -11.05 7.83
CA VAL A 42 -11.08 -10.55 6.75
C VAL A 42 -11.80 -10.73 5.41
N GLU A 43 -11.83 -9.67 4.61
CA GLU A 43 -12.34 -9.67 3.23
C GLU A 43 -11.25 -9.19 2.26
N ALA A 44 -11.01 -9.94 1.18
CA ALA A 44 -10.20 -9.47 0.06
C ALA A 44 -11.11 -9.00 -1.06
N VAL A 45 -11.07 -7.71 -1.41
CA VAL A 45 -11.89 -7.13 -2.48
C VAL A 45 -11.06 -7.07 -3.76
N VAL A 46 -11.59 -7.67 -4.82
CA VAL A 46 -10.91 -7.72 -6.13
C VAL A 46 -11.42 -6.58 -7.02
N THR A 47 -10.47 -5.85 -7.60
CA THR A 47 -10.70 -4.73 -8.52
C THR A 47 -10.00 -4.99 -9.85
N ASP A 48 -10.52 -4.44 -10.95
CA ASP A 48 -9.97 -4.72 -12.29
C ASP A 48 -8.75 -3.85 -12.64
N GLY A 49 -8.70 -2.60 -12.16
CA GLY A 49 -7.61 -1.65 -12.43
C GLY A 49 -6.45 -1.75 -11.44
N LEU A 50 -5.32 -1.09 -11.76
CA LEU A 50 -4.18 -0.96 -10.85
C LEU A 50 -4.58 -0.20 -9.58
N HIS A 51 -4.28 -0.77 -8.42
CA HIS A 51 -4.66 -0.23 -7.11
C HIS A 51 -4.19 1.21 -6.90
N LEU A 52 -3.01 1.58 -7.43
CA LEU A 52 -2.43 2.92 -7.30
C LEU A 52 -3.25 4.02 -8.00
N HIS A 53 -4.01 3.66 -9.04
CA HIS A 53 -4.81 4.59 -9.85
C HIS A 53 -6.30 4.53 -9.55
N LEU A 54 -6.71 3.76 -8.53
CA LEU A 54 -8.12 3.71 -8.16
C LEU A 54 -8.62 5.11 -7.76
N SER A 55 -9.83 5.42 -8.21
CA SER A 55 -10.45 6.69 -7.92
C SER A 55 -10.72 6.82 -6.40
N PRO A 56 -10.89 8.04 -5.87
CA PRO A 56 -11.30 8.22 -4.48
C PRO A 56 -12.60 7.47 -4.14
N GLU A 57 -13.52 7.31 -5.10
CA GLU A 57 -14.76 6.55 -4.93
C GLU A 57 -14.50 5.05 -4.83
N ASP A 58 -13.65 4.50 -5.71
CA ASP A 58 -13.26 3.09 -5.67
C ASP A 58 -12.56 2.76 -4.34
N ILE A 59 -11.65 3.63 -3.92
CA ILE A 59 -10.89 3.49 -2.68
C ILE A 59 -11.81 3.65 -1.46
N ALA A 60 -12.78 4.57 -1.49
CA ALA A 60 -13.82 4.67 -0.46
C ALA A 60 -14.71 3.43 -0.39
N SER A 61 -15.03 2.81 -1.53
CA SER A 61 -15.86 1.61 -1.56
C SER A 61 -15.19 0.39 -0.94
N VAL A 62 -13.86 0.38 -0.86
CA VAL A 62 -13.07 -0.67 -0.21
C VAL A 62 -12.57 -0.28 1.18
N ALA A 63 -12.85 0.92 1.65
CA ALA A 63 -12.37 1.40 2.94
C ALA A 63 -13.01 0.72 4.15
N ASP A 64 -12.20 0.49 5.17
CA ASP A 64 -12.58 -0.09 6.45
C ASP A 64 -11.52 0.31 7.51
N GLU A 65 -11.54 -0.32 8.69
CA GLU A 65 -10.57 -0.05 9.78
C GLU A 65 -9.11 -0.18 9.34
N LEU A 66 -8.81 -1.11 8.42
CA LEU A 66 -7.51 -1.32 7.82
C LEU A 66 -7.68 -1.87 6.41
N VAL A 67 -6.97 -1.27 5.45
CA VAL A 67 -6.83 -1.79 4.08
C VAL A 67 -5.37 -2.11 3.83
N VAL A 68 -5.09 -3.37 3.53
CA VAL A 68 -3.78 -3.85 3.08
C VAL A 68 -3.83 -4.00 1.57
N VAL A 69 -2.87 -3.43 0.85
CA VAL A 69 -2.80 -3.55 -0.62
C VAL A 69 -1.71 -4.56 -0.96
N ALA A 70 -2.08 -5.65 -1.61
CA ALA A 70 -1.08 -6.57 -2.17
C ALA A 70 -0.62 -6.00 -3.51
N SER A 71 0.68 -5.78 -3.69
CA SER A 71 1.17 -5.05 -4.87
C SER A 71 2.46 -5.64 -5.40
N THR A 72 2.71 -5.44 -6.69
CA THR A 72 4.04 -5.64 -7.25
C THR A 72 4.86 -4.37 -7.00
N HIS A 73 5.96 -4.52 -6.27
CA HIS A 73 7.00 -3.50 -6.26
C HIS A 73 8.01 -3.78 -7.39
N ARG A 74 8.62 -2.72 -7.93
CA ARG A 74 9.72 -2.86 -8.90
C ARG A 74 10.86 -1.96 -8.46
N SER A 75 11.88 -2.58 -7.87
CA SER A 75 13.12 -1.87 -7.54
C SER A 75 13.90 -1.56 -8.81
N GLU A 76 14.43 -0.33 -8.92
CA GLU A 76 15.37 0.05 -9.96
C GLU A 76 16.67 -0.77 -9.92
N GLN A 77 17.00 -1.34 -8.76
CA GLN A 77 18.23 -2.12 -8.55
C GLN A 77 18.10 -3.58 -8.97
N GLY A 78 16.92 -4.01 -9.44
CA GLY A 78 16.66 -5.39 -9.87
C GLY A 78 16.72 -6.44 -8.75
N VAL A 79 16.70 -5.99 -7.49
CA VAL A 79 16.78 -6.88 -6.31
C VAL A 79 15.40 -7.45 -6.01
N ASN A 80 15.33 -8.77 -5.81
CA ASN A 80 14.13 -9.41 -5.29
C ASN A 80 13.89 -8.94 -3.86
N ALA A 81 12.70 -8.43 -3.60
CA ALA A 81 12.40 -7.76 -2.34
C ALA A 81 10.98 -8.06 -1.85
N LEU A 82 10.85 -8.11 -0.53
CA LEU A 82 9.61 -8.08 0.21
C LEU A 82 9.57 -6.80 1.02
N THR A 83 8.61 -5.93 0.73
CA THR A 83 8.59 -4.59 1.32
C THR A 83 7.25 -4.23 1.92
N VAL A 84 7.28 -3.27 2.85
CA VAL A 84 6.08 -2.70 3.45
C VAL A 84 6.25 -1.20 3.54
N HIS A 85 5.20 -0.44 3.17
CA HIS A 85 5.22 1.00 3.30
C HIS A 85 3.81 1.59 3.41
N ALA A 86 3.76 2.85 3.83
CA ALA A 86 2.56 3.67 3.74
C ALA A 86 2.44 4.32 2.35
N THR A 87 1.22 4.66 1.94
CA THR A 87 0.98 5.35 0.66
C THR A 87 0.78 6.85 0.87
N GLY A 88 1.09 7.64 -0.16
CA GLY A 88 0.94 9.09 -0.14
C GLY A 88 1.94 9.82 -1.03
N ASN A 89 1.64 11.08 -1.35
CA ASN A 89 2.53 11.94 -2.11
C ASN A 89 2.94 13.17 -1.29
N TRP A 90 4.25 13.40 -1.17
CA TRP A 90 4.81 14.55 -0.47
C TRP A 90 4.76 15.84 -1.28
N THR A 91 4.87 15.74 -2.60
CA THR A 91 5.07 16.88 -3.49
C THR A 91 3.78 17.34 -4.15
N SER A 92 3.85 18.43 -4.92
CA SER A 92 2.75 18.91 -5.78
C SER A 92 2.45 18.00 -6.97
N GLU A 93 3.18 16.90 -7.14
CA GLU A 93 2.96 15.93 -8.20
C GLU A 93 2.53 14.58 -7.62
N ALA A 94 1.68 13.86 -8.36
CA ALA A 94 1.20 12.53 -8.00
C ALA A 94 1.33 11.60 -9.23
N ARG A 95 2.57 11.43 -9.72
CA ARG A 95 2.85 10.72 -10.98
C ARG A 95 2.38 9.26 -10.99
N TYR A 96 2.39 8.63 -9.82
CA TYR A 96 2.03 7.23 -9.62
C TYR A 96 0.74 7.10 -8.80
N GLY A 97 -0.24 7.95 -9.12
CA GLY A 97 -1.57 7.91 -8.51
C GLY A 97 -1.66 8.57 -7.13
N GLY A 98 -2.88 8.60 -6.59
CA GLY A 98 -3.21 9.37 -5.39
C GLY A 98 -3.40 10.87 -5.65
N LEU A 99 -3.30 11.67 -4.58
CA LEU A 99 -3.45 13.12 -4.63
C LEU A 99 -2.12 13.81 -4.30
N PRO A 100 -1.79 14.95 -4.93
CA PRO A 100 -0.66 15.77 -4.53
C PRO A 100 -0.74 16.21 -3.07
N ARG A 101 0.41 16.28 -2.40
CA ARG A 101 0.56 16.70 -0.99
C ARG A 101 -0.44 16.01 -0.08
N ALA A 102 -0.65 14.71 -0.23
CA ALA A 102 -1.63 13.97 0.55
C ALA A 102 -1.05 12.62 0.98
N LEU A 103 -1.07 12.38 2.29
CA LEU A 103 -0.60 11.13 2.89
C LEU A 103 -1.79 10.30 3.38
N SER A 104 -1.66 8.97 3.29
CA SER A 104 -2.65 8.06 3.83
C SER A 104 -2.49 7.92 5.34
N SER A 105 -3.62 7.96 6.06
CA SER A 105 -3.65 7.55 7.47
C SER A 105 -3.13 6.12 7.57
N THR A 106 -2.16 5.92 8.45
CA THR A 106 -1.40 4.67 8.53
C THR A 106 -1.39 4.14 9.96
N MET A 107 -1.51 2.83 10.10
CA MET A 107 -1.36 2.14 11.38
C MET A 107 0.06 1.58 11.52
N ALA A 108 0.92 2.28 12.27
CA ALA A 108 2.33 1.87 12.45
C ALA A 108 2.47 0.43 13.00
N GLY A 109 1.55 0.00 13.88
CA GLY A 109 1.51 -1.38 14.37
C GLY A 109 1.20 -2.42 13.29
N ALA A 110 0.41 -2.07 12.26
CA ALA A 110 0.14 -2.96 11.13
C ALA A 110 1.37 -3.10 10.23
N ILE A 111 2.08 -1.99 9.96
CA ILE A 111 3.35 -2.01 9.21
C ILE A 111 4.37 -2.88 9.93
N ARG A 112 4.53 -2.69 11.25
CA ARG A 112 5.48 -3.48 12.05
C ARG A 112 5.16 -4.97 12.00
N THR A 113 3.89 -5.32 12.20
CA THR A 113 3.42 -6.72 12.14
C THR A 113 3.70 -7.34 10.77
N ALA A 114 3.42 -6.62 9.68
CA ALA A 114 3.69 -7.10 8.32
C ALA A 114 5.19 -7.28 8.07
N PHE A 115 6.00 -6.29 8.44
CA PHE A 115 7.44 -6.35 8.30
C PHE A 115 8.07 -7.52 9.06
N ASP A 116 7.65 -7.74 10.31
CA ASP A 116 8.14 -8.86 11.12
C ASP A 116 7.76 -10.22 10.48
N ALA A 117 6.52 -10.34 9.98
CA ALA A 117 6.07 -11.56 9.31
C ALA A 117 6.86 -11.85 8.01
N LEU A 118 7.08 -10.84 7.17
CA LEU A 118 7.89 -11.01 5.95
C LEU A 118 9.34 -11.38 6.27
N ARG A 119 9.89 -10.79 7.33
CA ARG A 119 11.25 -11.09 7.77
C ARG A 119 11.38 -12.51 8.30
N GLU A 120 10.39 -12.97 9.06
CA GLU A 120 10.33 -14.34 9.56
C GLU A 120 10.26 -15.32 8.38
N GLU A 121 9.33 -15.10 7.45
CA GLU A 121 9.17 -15.95 6.26
C GLU A 121 10.45 -16.01 5.41
N ALA A 122 11.08 -14.87 5.15
CA ALA A 122 12.33 -14.81 4.40
C ALA A 122 13.50 -15.53 5.11
N SER A 123 13.41 -15.70 6.43
CA SER A 123 14.43 -16.42 7.21
C SER A 123 14.20 -17.93 7.29
N THR A 124 12.96 -18.38 7.09
CA THR A 124 12.58 -19.79 7.18
C THR A 124 12.48 -20.46 5.81
N GLU A 125 12.06 -19.73 4.79
CA GLU A 125 11.83 -20.27 3.45
C GLU A 125 13.08 -20.20 2.57
N ARG A 126 13.54 -21.36 2.11
CA ARG A 126 14.71 -21.47 1.22
C ARG A 126 14.51 -20.76 -0.11
N GLU A 127 13.28 -20.67 -0.60
CA GLU A 127 12.96 -19.99 -1.86
C GLU A 127 13.14 -18.46 -1.78
N LEU A 128 13.20 -17.92 -0.57
CA LEU A 128 13.40 -16.50 -0.28
C LEU A 128 14.85 -16.18 0.12
N GLU A 129 15.76 -17.14 0.04
CA GLU A 129 17.17 -16.93 0.36
C GLU A 129 17.76 -15.80 -0.53
N GLY A 130 18.36 -14.80 0.11
CA GLY A 130 18.94 -13.63 -0.56
C GLY A 130 17.95 -12.54 -0.96
N TRP A 131 16.65 -12.69 -0.68
CA TRP A 131 15.68 -11.60 -0.86
C TRP A 131 15.92 -10.49 0.17
N TRP A 132 15.82 -9.24 -0.28
CA TRP A 132 15.87 -8.10 0.62
C TRP A 132 14.52 -7.90 1.30
N VAL A 133 14.51 -7.71 2.62
CA VAL A 133 13.30 -7.38 3.37
C VAL A 133 13.47 -6.01 4.00
N GLY A 134 12.54 -5.10 3.73
CA GLY A 134 12.71 -3.71 4.15
C GLY A 134 11.44 -2.89 4.21
N LEU A 135 11.57 -1.72 4.82
CA LEU A 135 10.56 -0.67 4.76
C LEU A 135 10.90 0.29 3.63
N GLU A 136 9.88 0.78 2.94
CA GLU A 136 10.05 1.87 1.98
C GLU A 136 9.52 3.19 2.54
N VAL A 137 10.01 4.28 1.95
CA VAL A 137 9.48 5.62 2.22
C VAL A 137 8.03 5.73 1.74
N THR A 138 7.24 6.60 2.37
CA THR A 138 5.88 6.88 1.89
C THR A 138 5.92 7.44 0.49
N HIS A 139 5.27 6.77 -0.45
CA HIS A 139 5.17 7.22 -1.84
C HIS A 139 3.90 6.69 -2.52
N HIS A 140 3.58 7.30 -3.67
CA HIS A 140 2.54 6.92 -4.63
C HIS A 140 1.12 6.74 -4.07
N GLY A 141 0.18 6.37 -4.95
CA GLY A 141 -1.21 6.11 -4.60
C GLY A 141 -1.44 4.77 -3.87
N PRO A 142 -2.69 4.37 -3.62
CA PRO A 142 -3.92 5.08 -3.95
C PRO A 142 -4.13 6.38 -3.19
N ALA A 143 -5.18 7.10 -3.57
CA ALA A 143 -5.61 8.27 -2.81
C ALA A 143 -5.99 7.88 -1.37
N PRO A 144 -5.68 8.72 -0.36
CA PRO A 144 -6.12 8.50 1.01
C PRO A 144 -7.65 8.37 1.10
N VAL A 145 -8.17 7.40 1.88
CA VAL A 145 -9.59 7.35 2.25
C VAL A 145 -9.81 7.96 3.62
N GLY A 146 -10.74 8.91 3.70
CA GLY A 146 -11.35 9.31 4.97
C GLY A 146 -10.37 9.92 5.97
N GLY A 147 -10.90 10.57 7.00
CA GLY A 147 -10.09 11.30 7.97
C GLY A 147 -9.49 12.61 7.43
N PRO A 148 -8.81 13.39 8.29
CA PRO A 148 -8.20 14.64 7.89
C PRO A 148 -7.16 14.38 6.80
N ARG A 149 -7.36 14.99 5.63
CA ARG A 149 -6.32 15.09 4.62
C ARG A 149 -5.26 16.02 5.18
N HIS A 150 -4.15 15.47 5.65
CA HIS A 150 -3.00 16.31 5.94
C HIS A 150 -2.42 16.77 4.60
N ARG A 151 -2.93 17.89 4.12
CA ARG A 151 -2.34 18.60 3.00
C ARG A 151 -1.25 19.50 3.55
N PHE A 152 -0.02 19.02 3.48
CA PHE A 152 1.12 19.76 3.98
C PHE A 152 1.49 20.86 2.98
N GLY A 153 1.73 22.08 3.46
CA GLY A 153 2.15 23.22 2.62
C GLY A 153 1.02 24.01 1.96
N GLU A 154 -0.22 23.91 2.46
CA GLU A 154 -1.21 24.99 2.29
C GLU A 154 -1.03 26.04 3.40
N GLU A 155 -1.30 27.32 3.09
CA GLU A 155 -1.45 28.33 4.13
C GLU A 155 -2.54 27.85 5.10
N ILE A 156 -2.13 27.61 6.34
CA ILE A 156 -3.10 27.40 7.43
C ILE A 156 -3.73 28.77 7.64
N GLU A 157 -4.94 29.01 7.14
CA GLU A 157 -5.79 30.05 7.75
C GLU A 157 -5.94 29.64 9.21
N ALA A 158 -5.24 30.36 10.08
CA ALA A 158 -5.20 30.09 11.50
C ALA A 158 -6.63 30.11 12.03
N ARG A 159 -7.21 28.93 12.24
CA ARG A 159 -8.20 28.77 13.29
C ARG A 159 -7.45 28.96 14.58
N GLY A 160 -7.58 30.14 15.15
CA GLY A 160 -7.11 30.45 16.49
C GLY A 160 -7.66 29.41 17.43
N ASP A 161 -6.79 28.54 17.92
CA ASP A 161 -6.61 28.23 19.33
C ASP A 161 -5.37 27.33 19.42
N GLY A 162 -4.34 27.87 20.06
CA GLY A 162 -2.96 27.38 19.92
C GLY A 162 -2.68 26.10 20.68
N VAL A 163 -1.96 25.19 20.01
CA VAL A 163 -0.78 24.48 20.54
C VAL A 163 0.11 24.14 19.32
N LEU A 164 1.23 24.84 19.16
CA LEU A 164 2.23 24.59 18.13
C LEU A 164 3.27 23.58 18.68
N GLY A 165 3.46 22.47 17.97
CA GLY A 165 4.46 21.45 18.25
C GLY A 165 5.29 21.12 17.01
N GLN A 166 6.35 21.93 16.83
CA GLN A 166 7.69 21.69 16.28
C GLN A 166 7.94 20.68 15.13
N ASP A 167 8.46 21.23 14.03
CA ASP A 167 9.62 20.83 13.20
C ASP A 167 9.77 19.38 12.69
N VAL A 168 9.77 19.22 11.35
CA VAL A 168 10.47 18.13 10.64
C VAL A 168 11.21 18.72 9.43
N PRO A 169 12.56 18.63 9.34
CA PRO A 169 13.34 19.14 8.21
C PRO A 169 13.29 18.23 6.97
N GLU A 170 13.45 18.86 5.80
CA GLU A 170 13.48 18.30 4.43
C GLU A 170 14.43 17.11 4.24
N VAL A 171 14.04 16.19 3.35
CA VAL A 171 14.95 15.22 2.70
C VAL A 171 14.68 15.20 1.19
N GLU A 172 15.61 15.78 0.42
CA GLU A 172 15.72 15.65 -1.05
C GLU A 172 16.80 14.63 -1.47
N ARG A 173 16.63 14.12 -2.71
CA ARG A 173 17.55 13.35 -3.60
C ARG A 173 17.60 11.83 -3.34
N THR A 174 17.74 10.92 -4.31
CA THR A 174 18.36 10.87 -5.66
C THR A 174 17.86 9.54 -6.31
N LEU A 175 17.64 9.30 -7.62
CA LEU A 175 18.58 9.04 -8.73
C LEU A 175 17.77 8.69 -9.99
N GLY A 176 18.37 8.91 -11.16
CA GLY A 176 17.92 8.35 -12.43
C GLY A 176 18.84 7.23 -12.89
N HIS A 177 18.27 6.11 -13.31
CA HIS A 177 18.87 5.19 -14.28
C HIS A 177 17.77 4.32 -14.92
N GLN A 178 17.96 3.90 -16.17
CA GLN A 178 16.95 3.13 -16.90
C GLN A 178 16.89 1.67 -16.43
N PRO A 179 15.69 1.06 -16.35
CA PRO A 179 15.50 -0.25 -15.74
C PRO A 179 15.75 -1.42 -16.70
N ASP A 180 16.28 -2.51 -16.12
CA ASP A 180 16.22 -3.88 -16.64
C ASP A 180 15.43 -4.77 -15.64
N GLU A 181 14.83 -5.85 -16.12
CA GLU A 181 13.58 -6.43 -15.58
C GLU A 181 13.72 -7.30 -14.30
N GLY A 182 13.47 -6.73 -13.11
CA GLY A 182 13.21 -7.48 -11.86
C GLY A 182 11.73 -7.43 -11.39
N ARG A 183 11.24 -8.45 -10.66
CA ARG A 183 9.88 -8.52 -10.07
C ARG A 183 9.97 -8.57 -8.53
N SER A 184 9.19 -7.75 -7.81
CA SER A 184 9.12 -7.74 -6.33
C SER A 184 7.64 -7.77 -5.85
N VAL A 185 7.39 -8.18 -4.59
CA VAL A 185 6.04 -8.35 -4.01
C VAL A 185 5.92 -7.56 -2.70
N VAL A 186 4.81 -6.83 -2.55
CA VAL A 186 4.34 -6.08 -1.36
C VAL A 186 3.11 -6.78 -0.79
#